data_AF-A0A287BSB2-F1
#
_entry.id   AF-A0A287BSB2-F1
#
_cell.length_a   1.000
_cell.length_b   1.000
_cell.length_c   1.000
_cell.angle_alpha   90.00
_cell.angle_beta   90.00
_cell.angle_gamma   90.00
#
_symmetry.space_group_name_H-M   'P 1'
#
loop_
_entity.id
_entity.type
_entity.pdbx_description
1 polymer ?
#
loop_
_entity_poly.entity_id
_entity_poly.type
_entity_poly.pdbx_seq_one_letter_code
_entity_poly.pdbx_strand_id
1 'polypeptide(L)'
;MSEEVTYATLTFQDSVAAGNRDTNNLRKRGHPASSSIWRQAALGLLTFCLMLLIGLVTLGIMFLQTSNEINSDSEKLSQLQKIIHQQQDNLSQQLSYYRNFPTEEELKSQISNLLKRQRQMAVKLCQELIIHTSDHKCKPCPKTWHWHRNSCYYFATNEEKTWPNSRKSCMDKNSTLVKIDSLEEKVFLKSQPLPKFSFFWLGLSWDPSGQRWLWEDGTLLSPSLLSTNEYAQMNRSRGCAYFQKGSIYVSRCSAETSWICEKTAASVTIEDLD
;
A
#
# COMPACT_ATOMS: atom_id res chain seq x y z
N MET A 1 28.13 66.89 14.80
CA MET A 1 28.69 67.16 16.14
C MET A 1 27.51 67.34 17.09
N SER A 2 27.68 67.01 18.36
CA SER A 2 26.67 67.11 19.41
C SER A 2 26.18 68.55 19.62
N GLU A 3 24.98 68.70 20.20
CA GLU A 3 24.71 69.33 21.52
C GLU A 3 23.19 69.20 21.79
N GLU A 4 22.77 68.84 23.01
CA GLU A 4 22.27 69.75 24.08
C GLU A 4 21.19 70.75 23.60
N VAL A 5 20.19 71.20 24.36
CA VAL A 5 19.99 71.44 25.81
C VAL A 5 18.49 71.12 26.13
N THR A 6 17.88 71.20 27.32
CA THR A 6 18.20 71.85 28.62
C THR A 6 17.57 71.07 29.79
N TYR A 7 18.10 71.26 31.00
CA TYR A 7 17.45 70.88 32.27
C TYR A 7 16.72 72.08 32.88
N ALA A 8 15.71 71.83 33.75
CA ALA A 8 15.25 72.81 34.73
C ALA A 8 14.87 72.10 36.03
N THR A 9 15.39 72.62 37.15
CA THR A 9 15.31 72.04 38.51
C THR A 9 14.59 73.03 39.44
N LEU A 10 14.31 72.59 40.69
CA LEU A 10 13.89 73.37 41.86
C LEU A 10 12.35 73.54 42.00
N THR A 11 11.72 73.49 43.18
CA THR A 11 12.12 73.07 44.55
C THR A 11 10.84 72.80 45.38
N PHE A 12 10.94 71.98 46.44
CA PHE A 12 9.95 71.97 47.53
C PHE A 12 10.11 73.21 48.42
N GLN A 13 9.06 73.64 49.15
CA GLN A 13 9.01 73.54 50.63
C GLN A 13 7.72 74.14 51.27
N ASP A 14 7.11 73.36 52.16
CA ASP A 14 6.39 73.66 53.42
C ASP A 14 5.23 74.66 53.59
N SER A 15 4.47 74.31 54.63
CA SER A 15 3.33 74.95 55.28
C SER A 15 3.70 76.18 56.13
N VAL A 16 2.68 76.97 56.50
CA VAL A 16 2.23 77.22 57.91
C VAL A 16 1.20 78.36 57.95
N ALA A 17 0.34 78.31 58.98
CA ALA A 17 -0.71 79.23 59.37
C ALA A 17 -0.53 80.73 59.02
N ALA A 18 -1.59 81.31 58.45
CA ALA A 18 -1.85 82.74 58.52
C ALA A 18 -2.69 83.06 59.76
N GLY A 19 -2.27 84.04 60.56
CA GLY A 19 -3.09 84.60 61.62
C GLY A 19 -3.04 86.12 61.58
N ASN A 20 -4.20 86.77 61.52
CA ASN A 20 -4.43 87.95 62.36
C ASN A 20 -5.94 88.19 62.63
N ARG A 21 -6.18 89.01 63.65
CA ARG A 21 -7.43 89.29 64.36
C ARG A 21 -8.39 90.27 63.67
N ASP A 22 -9.68 90.12 64.00
CA ASP A 22 -10.69 91.16 64.30
C ASP A 22 -11.06 92.21 63.21
N THR A 23 -12.31 92.65 62.97
CA THR A 23 -13.54 92.62 63.82
C THR A 23 -14.85 92.81 63.00
N ASN A 24 -15.95 92.15 63.43
CA ASN A 24 -17.36 92.64 63.54
C ASN A 24 -18.27 93.09 62.35
N ASN A 25 -19.36 92.29 62.17
CA ASN A 25 -20.81 92.66 62.29
C ASN A 25 -21.78 92.96 61.10
N LEU A 26 -22.87 92.15 61.09
CA LEU A 26 -24.32 92.40 60.80
C LEU A 26 -24.93 92.63 59.38
N ARG A 27 -25.51 91.52 58.84
CA ARG A 27 -26.98 91.26 58.64
C ARG A 27 -27.86 92.18 57.74
N LYS A 28 -28.41 91.62 56.64
CA LYS A 28 -29.88 91.42 56.41
C LYS A 28 -30.23 90.41 55.29
N ARG A 29 -31.53 90.10 55.11
CA ARG A 29 -32.12 88.87 54.50
C ARG A 29 -33.31 89.21 53.59
N GLY A 30 -33.58 88.44 52.52
CA GLY A 30 -34.89 88.42 51.82
C GLY A 30 -35.01 87.42 50.65
N HIS A 31 -36.15 86.69 50.56
CA HIS A 31 -36.68 85.88 49.44
C HIS A 31 -38.23 85.94 49.52
N PRO A 32 -39.00 85.71 48.43
CA PRO A 32 -39.72 84.44 48.22
C PRO A 32 -39.77 84.06 46.70
N ALA A 33 -40.52 83.09 46.13
CA ALA A 33 -41.54 82.11 46.57
C ALA A 33 -41.46 80.82 45.69
N SER A 34 -42.38 79.86 45.81
CA SER A 34 -42.51 78.68 44.90
C SER A 34 -43.93 78.07 44.85
N SER A 35 -44.22 77.16 43.91
CA SER A 35 -45.56 76.55 43.69
C SER A 35 -45.61 75.02 43.83
N SER A 36 -46.78 74.49 44.21
CA SER A 36 -46.94 73.12 44.74
C SER A 36 -46.92 71.98 43.68
N ILE A 37 -47.45 72.22 42.47
CA ILE A 37 -47.64 71.16 41.46
C ILE A 37 -46.31 70.58 40.96
N TRP A 38 -45.30 71.44 40.78
CA TRP A 38 -43.94 71.05 40.40
C TRP A 38 -43.31 70.04 41.36
N ARG A 39 -43.68 70.10 42.65
CA ARG A 39 -43.14 69.23 43.69
C ARG A 39 -43.70 67.80 43.62
N GLN A 40 -44.96 67.64 43.19
CA GLN A 40 -45.56 66.31 42.94
C GLN A 40 -45.01 65.69 41.64
N ALA A 41 -44.93 66.46 40.56
CA ALA A 41 -44.35 66.01 39.30
C ALA A 41 -42.87 65.59 39.46
N ALA A 42 -42.07 66.35 40.22
CA ALA A 42 -40.69 66.01 40.53
C ALA A 42 -40.57 64.69 41.32
N LEU A 43 -41.48 64.40 42.26
CA LEU A 43 -41.49 63.14 42.99
C LEU A 43 -41.81 61.94 42.07
N GLY A 44 -42.78 62.08 41.16
CA GLY A 44 -43.11 61.02 40.17
C GLY A 44 -41.99 60.77 39.16
N LEU A 45 -41.31 61.82 38.70
CA LEU A 45 -40.12 61.69 37.85
C LEU A 45 -38.95 61.04 38.60
N LEU A 46 -38.78 61.35 39.90
CA LEU A 46 -37.74 60.76 40.74
C LEU A 46 -37.99 59.26 40.99
N THR A 47 -39.23 58.84 41.27
CA THR A 47 -39.54 57.40 41.40
C THR A 47 -39.39 56.66 40.08
N PHE A 48 -39.80 57.24 38.95
CA PHE A 48 -39.58 56.66 37.62
C PHE A 48 -38.09 56.52 37.30
N CYS A 49 -37.28 57.54 37.62
CA CYS A 49 -35.83 57.51 37.48
C CYS A 49 -35.19 56.39 38.32
N LEU A 50 -35.62 56.24 39.59
CA LEU A 50 -35.14 55.14 40.45
C LEU A 50 -35.49 53.75 39.88
N MET A 51 -36.71 53.57 39.34
CA MET A 51 -37.10 52.31 38.70
C MET A 51 -36.26 52.00 37.44
N LEU A 52 -35.97 53.02 36.62
CA LEU A 52 -35.07 52.85 35.48
C LEU A 52 -33.63 52.51 35.90
N LEU A 53 -33.10 53.17 36.94
CA LEU A 53 -31.77 52.88 37.48
C LEU A 53 -31.67 51.43 38.00
N ILE A 54 -32.70 50.95 38.73
CA ILE A 54 -32.76 49.56 39.18
C ILE A 54 -32.80 48.60 37.98
N GLY A 55 -33.60 48.91 36.95
CA GLY A 55 -33.65 48.13 35.71
C GLY A 55 -32.32 48.06 34.95
N LEU A 56 -31.58 49.16 34.88
CA LEU A 56 -30.25 49.20 34.27
C LEU A 56 -29.21 48.40 35.09
N VAL A 57 -29.27 48.48 36.42
CA VAL A 57 -28.39 47.71 37.32
C VAL A 57 -28.67 46.22 37.21
N THR A 58 -29.93 45.79 37.21
CA THR A 58 -30.27 44.36 37.05
C THR A 58 -29.91 43.84 35.66
N LEU A 59 -30.14 44.61 34.59
CA LEU A 59 -29.71 44.26 33.24
C LEU A 59 -28.18 44.13 33.16
N GLY A 60 -27.43 45.06 33.80
CA GLY A 60 -25.98 45.02 33.86
C GLY A 60 -25.45 43.79 34.62
N ILE A 61 -26.06 43.43 35.75
CA ILE A 61 -25.72 42.22 36.51
C ILE A 61 -25.99 40.96 35.67
N MET A 62 -27.16 40.87 35.01
CA MET A 62 -27.47 39.75 34.12
C MET A 62 -26.46 39.64 32.97
N PHE A 63 -26.14 40.75 32.32
CA PHE A 63 -25.14 40.77 31.24
C PHE A 63 -23.76 40.31 31.71
N LEU A 64 -23.31 40.74 32.89
CA LEU A 64 -22.05 40.30 33.49
C LEU A 64 -22.07 38.81 33.87
N GLN A 65 -23.17 38.31 34.42
CA GLN A 65 -23.35 36.89 34.74
C GLN A 65 -23.26 36.03 33.46
N THR A 66 -24.05 36.36 32.43
CA THR A 66 -24.03 35.64 31.14
C THR A 66 -22.67 35.73 30.46
N SER A 67 -21.99 36.88 30.51
CA SER A 67 -20.65 37.04 29.94
C SER A 67 -19.60 36.15 30.61
N ASN A 68 -19.68 36.01 31.94
CA ASN A 68 -18.78 35.16 32.71
C ASN A 68 -19.03 33.66 32.46
N GLU A 69 -20.30 33.26 32.35
CA GLU A 69 -20.70 31.88 32.05
C GLU A 69 -20.25 31.46 30.64
N ILE A 70 -20.48 32.31 29.63
CA ILE A 70 -19.99 32.09 28.25
C ILE A 70 -18.45 32.00 28.21
N ASN A 71 -17.73 32.83 28.97
CA ASN A 71 -16.27 32.77 29.04
C ASN A 71 -15.78 31.44 29.66
N SER A 72 -16.45 30.97 30.72
CA SER A 72 -16.16 29.67 31.34
C SER A 72 -16.42 28.49 30.40
N ASP A 73 -17.53 28.52 29.65
CA ASP A 73 -17.88 27.44 28.73
C ASP A 73 -17.02 27.42 27.47
N SER A 74 -16.58 28.60 26.99
CA SER A 74 -15.57 28.72 25.93
C SER A 74 -14.25 28.05 26.33
N GLU A 75 -13.78 28.28 27.56
CA GLU A 75 -12.57 27.64 28.08
C GLU A 75 -12.74 26.11 28.16
N LYS A 76 -13.84 25.61 28.74
CA LYS A 76 -14.16 24.17 28.80
C LYS A 76 -14.22 23.52 27.42
N LEU A 77 -14.85 24.19 26.45
CA LEU A 77 -14.95 23.68 25.07
C LEU A 77 -13.56 23.58 24.42
N SER A 78 -12.68 24.56 24.67
CA SER A 78 -11.29 24.52 24.20
C SER A 78 -10.50 23.35 24.80
N GLN A 79 -10.74 23.01 26.08
CA GLN A 79 -10.11 21.86 26.74
C GLN A 79 -10.66 20.54 26.19
N LEU A 80 -11.98 20.43 26.00
CA LEU A 80 -12.61 19.25 25.41
C LEU A 80 -12.12 19.01 23.98
N GLN A 81 -11.98 20.07 23.18
CA GLN A 81 -11.45 19.97 21.81
C GLN A 81 -9.98 19.51 21.79
N LYS A 82 -9.14 19.95 22.75
CA LYS A 82 -7.77 19.42 22.90
C LYS A 82 -7.76 17.93 23.24
N ILE A 83 -8.64 17.47 24.14
CA ILE A 83 -8.77 16.05 24.50
C ILE A 83 -9.19 15.23 23.27
N ILE A 84 -10.17 15.71 22.50
CA ILE A 84 -10.65 15.04 21.28
C ILE A 84 -9.53 14.94 20.23
N HIS A 85 -8.80 16.03 19.96
CA HIS A 85 -7.66 15.99 19.03
C HIS A 85 -6.57 15.01 19.51
N GLN A 86 -6.17 15.10 20.78
CA GLN A 86 -5.16 14.20 21.35
C GLN A 86 -5.57 12.72 21.27
N GLN A 87 -6.86 12.42 21.48
CA GLN A 87 -7.41 11.07 21.36
C GLN A 87 -7.45 10.59 19.90
N GLN A 88 -7.83 11.47 18.97
CA GLN A 88 -7.83 11.19 17.54
C GLN A 88 -6.42 10.93 17.01
N ASP A 89 -5.44 11.72 17.43
CA ASP A 89 -4.03 11.56 17.05
C ASP A 89 -3.47 10.23 17.57
N ASN A 90 -3.69 9.92 18.85
CA ASN A 90 -3.29 8.64 19.46
C ASN A 90 -3.94 7.44 18.74
N LEU A 91 -5.24 7.52 18.43
CA LEU A 91 -5.94 6.47 17.69
C LEU A 91 -5.39 6.33 16.25
N SER A 92 -5.08 7.43 15.57
CA SER A 92 -4.49 7.42 14.22
C SER A 92 -3.09 6.76 14.23
N GLN A 93 -2.30 7.02 15.27
CA GLN A 93 -0.99 6.41 15.46
C GLN A 93 -1.11 4.90 15.71
N GLN A 94 -2.04 4.46 16.55
CA GLN A 94 -2.34 3.03 16.71
C GLN A 94 -2.83 2.38 15.41
N LEU A 95 -3.73 3.03 14.67
CA LEU A 95 -4.27 2.49 13.42
C LEU A 95 -3.17 2.34 12.36
N SER A 96 -2.25 3.32 12.27
CA SER A 96 -1.09 3.24 11.36
C SER A 96 -0.09 2.14 11.76
N TYR A 97 0.11 1.91 13.06
CA TYR A 97 0.90 0.78 13.55
C TYR A 97 0.32 -0.57 13.10
N TYR A 98 -0.98 -0.81 13.31
CA TYR A 98 -1.64 -2.04 12.86
C TYR A 98 -1.69 -2.17 11.32
N ARG A 99 -1.84 -1.05 10.60
CA ARG A 99 -1.84 -1.02 9.12
C ARG A 99 -0.48 -1.41 8.52
N ASN A 100 0.61 -1.18 9.25
CA ASN A 100 1.96 -1.53 8.81
C ASN A 100 2.33 -3.01 9.10
N PHE A 101 1.48 -3.77 9.79
CA PHE A 101 1.72 -5.20 10.00
C PHE A 101 1.49 -5.96 8.68
N PRO A 102 2.37 -6.92 8.31
CA PRO A 102 2.17 -7.73 7.10
C PRO A 102 0.82 -8.44 7.13
N THR A 103 0.04 -8.34 6.04
CA THR A 103 -1.19 -9.11 5.92
C THR A 103 -0.88 -10.60 5.88
N GLU A 104 -1.86 -11.44 6.21
CA GLU A 104 -1.71 -12.90 6.15
C GLU A 104 -1.32 -13.37 4.73
N GLU A 105 -1.83 -12.70 3.69
CA GLU A 105 -1.48 -12.93 2.29
C GLU A 105 -0.02 -12.57 1.98
N GLU A 106 0.46 -11.44 2.49
CA GLU A 106 1.86 -11.01 2.32
C GLU A 106 2.81 -11.96 3.06
N LEU A 107 2.48 -12.39 4.28
CA LEU A 107 3.26 -13.38 5.01
C LEU A 107 3.29 -14.74 4.28
N LYS A 108 2.15 -15.22 3.77
CA LYS A 108 2.08 -16.43 2.91
C LYS A 108 2.92 -16.28 1.66
N SER A 109 2.88 -15.12 0.99
CA SER A 109 3.71 -14.79 -0.16
C SER A 109 5.20 -14.90 0.17
N GLN A 110 5.65 -14.25 1.25
CA GLN A 110 7.05 -14.30 1.70
C GLN A 110 7.51 -15.72 2.04
N ILE A 111 6.72 -16.50 2.79
CA ILE A 111 7.02 -17.90 3.10
C ILE A 111 7.11 -18.74 1.82
N SER A 112 6.18 -18.56 0.87
CA SER A 112 6.21 -19.28 -0.42
C SER A 112 7.47 -18.96 -1.24
N ASN A 113 7.91 -17.71 -1.22
CA ASN A 113 9.12 -17.26 -1.90
C ASN A 113 10.40 -17.80 -1.25
N LEU A 114 10.45 -17.88 0.09
CA LEU A 114 11.56 -18.51 0.82
C LEU A 114 11.65 -20.02 0.52
N LEU A 115 10.53 -20.74 0.59
CA LEU A 115 10.46 -22.17 0.24
C LEU A 115 10.87 -22.42 -1.22
N LYS A 116 10.47 -21.54 -2.16
CA LYS A 116 10.87 -21.60 -3.56
C LYS A 116 12.39 -21.45 -3.72
N ARG A 117 13.01 -20.48 -3.04
CA ARG A 117 14.47 -20.29 -3.04
C ARG A 117 15.22 -21.48 -2.44
N GLN A 118 14.72 -22.02 -1.32
CA GLN A 118 15.32 -23.20 -0.67
C GLN A 118 15.34 -24.41 -1.62
N ARG A 119 14.19 -24.72 -2.25
CA ARG A 119 14.11 -25.80 -3.26
C ARG A 119 15.03 -25.57 -4.45
N GLN A 120 15.15 -24.34 -4.94
CA GLN A 120 16.06 -24.00 -6.03
C GLN A 120 17.54 -24.21 -5.66
N MET A 121 17.94 -23.88 -4.42
CA MET A 121 19.30 -24.16 -3.93
C MET A 121 19.55 -25.67 -3.78
N ALA A 122 18.60 -26.43 -3.23
CA ALA A 122 18.71 -27.88 -3.09
C ALA A 122 18.85 -28.58 -4.46
N VAL A 123 17.99 -28.20 -5.43
CA VAL A 123 18.08 -28.65 -6.84
C VAL A 123 19.47 -28.36 -7.41
N LYS A 124 19.98 -27.12 -7.28
CA LYS A 124 21.28 -26.76 -7.84
C LYS A 124 22.43 -27.55 -7.21
N LEU A 125 22.45 -27.66 -5.87
CA LEU A 125 23.48 -28.41 -5.15
C LEU A 125 23.48 -29.90 -5.57
N CYS A 126 22.28 -30.49 -5.65
CA CYS A 126 22.06 -31.86 -6.08
C CYS A 126 22.46 -32.10 -7.56
N GLN A 127 22.32 -31.10 -8.44
CA GLN A 127 22.86 -31.16 -9.81
C GLN A 127 24.40 -31.20 -9.84
N GLU A 128 25.07 -30.32 -9.09
CA GLU A 128 26.54 -30.32 -8.99
C GLU A 128 27.08 -31.63 -8.39
N LEU A 129 26.40 -32.17 -7.38
CA LEU A 129 26.75 -33.44 -6.73
C LEU A 129 26.66 -34.64 -7.70
N ILE A 130 25.64 -34.72 -8.56
CA ILE A 130 25.57 -35.78 -9.60
C ILE A 130 26.74 -35.65 -10.60
N ILE A 131 27.14 -34.43 -10.96
CA ILE A 131 28.23 -34.19 -11.92
C ILE A 131 29.58 -34.62 -11.35
N HIS A 132 29.84 -34.33 -10.07
CA HIS A 132 31.12 -34.62 -9.41
C HIS A 132 31.20 -35.99 -8.73
N THR A 133 30.07 -36.57 -8.34
CA THR A 133 30.00 -37.87 -7.64
C THR A 133 28.91 -38.75 -8.26
N SER A 134 29.33 -39.71 -9.10
CA SER A 134 28.43 -40.56 -9.90
C SER A 134 27.46 -41.42 -9.08
N ASP A 135 27.72 -41.61 -7.79
CA ASP A 135 26.94 -42.47 -6.88
C ASP A 135 26.05 -41.67 -5.89
N HIS A 136 25.89 -40.36 -6.06
CA HIS A 136 25.02 -39.57 -5.18
C HIS A 136 23.58 -40.09 -5.16
N LYS A 137 22.92 -40.03 -4.00
CA LYS A 137 21.54 -40.51 -3.82
C LYS A 137 20.51 -39.71 -4.63
N CYS A 138 20.87 -38.49 -4.98
CA CYS A 138 20.15 -37.53 -5.83
C CYS A 138 19.57 -38.16 -7.12
N LYS A 139 18.34 -38.66 -7.05
CA LYS A 139 17.62 -39.28 -8.19
C LYS A 139 16.24 -38.65 -8.41
N PRO A 140 16.15 -37.33 -8.64
CA PRO A 140 14.87 -36.62 -8.77
C PRO A 140 14.12 -36.94 -10.07
N CYS A 141 14.77 -37.61 -11.04
CA CYS A 141 14.17 -38.06 -12.29
C CYS A 141 14.31 -39.58 -12.47
N PRO A 142 13.36 -40.24 -13.17
CA PRO A 142 13.49 -41.66 -13.48
C PRO A 142 14.71 -41.96 -14.36
N LYS A 143 15.21 -43.20 -14.30
CA LYS A 143 16.26 -43.67 -15.21
C LYS A 143 15.86 -43.41 -16.67
N THR A 144 16.81 -42.96 -17.48
CA THR A 144 16.67 -42.49 -18.88
C THR A 144 15.92 -41.16 -19.11
N TRP A 145 15.56 -40.43 -18.06
CA TRP A 145 15.05 -39.05 -18.17
C TRP A 145 16.16 -38.05 -17.92
N HIS A 146 16.18 -36.96 -18.69
CA HIS A 146 17.09 -35.84 -18.52
C HIS A 146 16.53 -34.91 -17.46
N TRP A 147 17.32 -34.61 -16.43
CA TRP A 147 16.91 -33.68 -15.38
C TRP A 147 17.33 -32.25 -15.72
N HIS A 148 16.38 -31.31 -15.70
CA HIS A 148 16.68 -29.89 -15.79
C HIS A 148 15.74 -29.07 -14.91
N ARG A 149 16.33 -28.34 -13.96
CA ARG A 149 15.61 -27.52 -12.97
C ARG A 149 14.60 -28.35 -12.17
N ASN A 150 13.31 -28.06 -12.35
CA ASN A 150 12.21 -28.70 -11.63
C ASN A 150 11.45 -29.73 -12.49
N SER A 151 11.96 -30.06 -13.69
CA SER A 151 11.33 -30.98 -14.63
C SER A 151 12.27 -32.10 -15.08
N CYS A 152 11.67 -33.22 -15.45
CA CYS A 152 12.29 -34.36 -16.08
C CYS A 152 11.79 -34.48 -17.52
N TYR A 153 12.70 -34.70 -18.47
CA TYR A 153 12.42 -34.74 -19.90
C TYR A 153 12.77 -36.09 -20.49
N TYR A 154 11.87 -36.68 -21.28
CA TYR A 154 12.10 -37.94 -22.00
C TYR A 154 12.03 -37.71 -23.50
N PHE A 155 13.14 -37.92 -24.19
CA PHE A 155 13.28 -37.75 -25.64
C PHE A 155 13.05 -39.09 -26.33
N ALA A 156 11.87 -39.27 -26.95
CA ALA A 156 11.51 -40.49 -27.66
C ALA A 156 12.07 -40.46 -29.09
N THR A 157 13.37 -40.74 -29.25
CA THR A 157 14.10 -40.66 -30.52
C THR A 157 14.12 -41.97 -31.33
N ASN A 158 13.64 -43.07 -30.75
CA ASN A 158 13.66 -44.42 -31.34
C ASN A 158 12.33 -44.80 -32.02
N GLU A 159 11.31 -43.96 -31.90
CA GLU A 159 9.96 -44.16 -32.45
C GLU A 159 9.45 -42.82 -33.01
N GLU A 160 8.58 -42.91 -34.02
CA GLU A 160 7.84 -41.78 -34.56
C GLU A 160 6.33 -42.06 -34.43
N LYS A 161 5.57 -41.06 -33.99
CA LYS A 161 4.11 -41.19 -33.76
C LYS A 161 3.38 -39.91 -34.15
N THR A 162 2.08 -40.05 -34.41
CA THR A 162 1.17 -38.91 -34.55
C THR A 162 1.05 -38.16 -33.23
N TRP A 163 0.76 -36.85 -33.28
CA TRP A 163 0.70 -36.01 -32.07
C TRP A 163 -0.24 -36.59 -30.98
N PRO A 164 -1.45 -37.10 -31.29
CA PRO A 164 -2.31 -37.74 -30.29
C PRO A 164 -1.71 -39.02 -29.68
N ASN A 165 -0.97 -39.80 -30.47
CA ASN A 165 -0.33 -41.04 -30.01
C ASN A 165 0.94 -40.75 -29.18
N SER A 166 1.68 -39.69 -29.50
CA SER A 166 2.78 -39.17 -28.67
C SER A 166 2.27 -38.64 -27.33
N ARG A 167 1.18 -37.85 -27.34
CA ARG A 167 0.47 -37.41 -26.14
C ARG A 167 0.08 -38.58 -25.24
N LYS A 168 -0.58 -39.60 -25.82
CA LYS A 168 -0.91 -40.83 -25.09
C LYS A 168 0.34 -41.51 -24.52
N SER A 169 1.42 -41.62 -25.31
CA SER A 169 2.69 -42.22 -24.87
C SER A 169 3.35 -41.47 -23.70
N CYS A 170 3.08 -40.16 -23.53
CA CYS A 170 3.48 -39.40 -22.34
C CYS A 170 2.52 -39.64 -21.17
N MET A 171 1.20 -39.67 -21.40
CA MET A 171 0.21 -39.98 -20.38
C MET A 171 0.45 -41.34 -19.73
N ASP A 172 0.76 -42.36 -20.54
CA ASP A 172 1.13 -43.71 -20.10
C ASP A 172 2.41 -43.74 -19.22
N LYS A 173 3.17 -42.64 -19.15
CA LYS A 173 4.38 -42.45 -18.32
C LYS A 173 4.18 -41.46 -17.14
N ASN A 174 2.92 -41.08 -16.87
CA ASN A 174 2.52 -40.03 -15.94
C ASN A 174 3.23 -38.69 -16.24
N SER A 175 3.13 -38.25 -17.51
CA SER A 175 3.75 -37.04 -18.05
C SER A 175 2.86 -36.42 -19.13
N THR A 176 3.11 -35.15 -19.47
CA THR A 176 2.53 -34.48 -20.64
C THR A 176 3.53 -34.47 -21.79
N LEU A 177 3.11 -34.05 -22.98
CA LEU A 177 4.07 -33.53 -23.95
C LEU A 177 4.71 -32.26 -23.38
N VAL A 178 5.98 -32.01 -23.72
CA VAL A 178 6.76 -30.90 -23.14
C VAL A 178 6.13 -29.53 -23.39
N LYS A 179 6.15 -28.69 -22.36
CA LYS A 179 5.61 -27.34 -22.39
C LYS A 179 6.73 -26.32 -22.20
N ILE A 180 7.07 -25.61 -23.28
CA ILE A 180 8.11 -24.58 -23.22
C ILE A 180 7.56 -23.37 -22.46
N ASP A 181 7.86 -23.27 -21.18
CA ASP A 181 7.43 -22.17 -20.29
C ASP A 181 8.47 -21.02 -20.23
N SER A 182 9.70 -21.24 -20.71
CA SER A 182 10.75 -20.21 -20.70
C SER A 182 11.75 -20.28 -21.86
N LEU A 183 12.40 -19.14 -22.14
CA LEU A 183 13.50 -19.09 -23.13
C LEU A 183 14.72 -19.93 -22.69
N GLU A 184 14.97 -20.06 -21.38
CA GLU A 184 16.05 -20.89 -20.85
C GLU A 184 15.79 -22.38 -21.11
N GLU A 185 14.56 -22.83 -20.90
CA GLU A 185 14.15 -24.18 -21.26
C GLU A 185 14.25 -24.42 -22.78
N LYS A 186 13.82 -23.45 -23.60
CA LYS A 186 14.00 -23.48 -25.07
C LYS A 186 15.48 -23.63 -25.46
N VAL A 187 16.40 -23.03 -24.70
CA VAL A 187 17.85 -23.19 -24.85
C VAL A 187 18.33 -24.56 -24.37
N PHE A 188 17.82 -25.09 -23.26
CA PHE A 188 18.11 -26.44 -22.78
C PHE A 188 17.67 -27.53 -23.76
N LEU A 189 16.45 -27.44 -24.33
CA LEU A 189 15.97 -28.36 -25.35
C LEU A 189 16.81 -28.27 -26.63
N LYS A 190 17.33 -27.09 -26.97
CA LYS A 190 18.25 -26.88 -28.09
C LYS A 190 19.64 -27.46 -27.84
N SER A 191 20.13 -27.46 -26.60
CA SER A 191 21.49 -27.91 -26.26
C SER A 191 21.63 -29.43 -26.12
N GLN A 192 20.53 -30.18 -26.12
CA GLN A 192 20.60 -31.64 -26.05
C GLN A 192 21.31 -32.23 -27.29
N PRO A 193 22.15 -33.27 -27.13
CA PRO A 193 22.95 -33.86 -28.21
C PRO A 193 22.12 -34.76 -29.14
N LEU A 194 21.08 -34.18 -29.75
CA LEU A 194 20.09 -34.87 -30.57
C LEU A 194 20.51 -34.84 -32.06
N PRO A 195 20.16 -35.87 -32.86
CA PRO A 195 20.47 -35.90 -34.29
C PRO A 195 19.99 -34.65 -35.05
N LYS A 196 20.77 -34.23 -36.06
CA LYS A 196 20.53 -32.99 -36.83
C LYS A 196 19.17 -32.89 -37.54
N PHE A 197 18.45 -33.99 -37.68
CA PHE A 197 17.13 -34.06 -38.34
C PHE A 197 16.05 -34.60 -37.42
N SER A 198 16.26 -34.58 -36.10
CA SER A 198 15.20 -34.88 -35.14
C SER A 198 14.22 -33.71 -35.06
N PHE A 199 12.94 -34.02 -35.20
CA PHE A 199 11.81 -33.14 -34.94
C PHE A 199 11.07 -33.71 -33.73
N PHE A 200 10.48 -32.87 -32.89
CA PHE A 200 9.84 -33.33 -31.66
C PHE A 200 8.49 -32.69 -31.42
N TRP A 201 7.42 -33.47 -31.31
CA TRP A 201 6.14 -32.94 -30.86
C TRP A 201 6.24 -32.25 -29.50
N LEU A 202 5.65 -31.06 -29.42
CA LEU A 202 5.43 -30.27 -28.21
C LEU A 202 3.99 -30.43 -27.73
N GLY A 203 3.70 -30.07 -26.47
CA GLY A 203 2.34 -30.04 -25.92
C GLY A 203 1.43 -28.94 -26.48
N LEU A 204 1.79 -28.33 -27.61
CA LEU A 204 1.18 -27.14 -28.18
C LEU A 204 0.39 -27.48 -29.46
N SER A 205 -0.90 -27.12 -29.48
CA SER A 205 -1.81 -27.41 -30.58
C SER A 205 -2.78 -26.25 -30.85
N TRP A 206 -3.33 -26.20 -32.05
CA TRP A 206 -4.38 -25.26 -32.43
C TRP A 206 -5.76 -25.76 -31.99
N ASP A 207 -6.40 -25.03 -31.09
CA ASP A 207 -7.81 -25.23 -30.74
C ASP A 207 -8.73 -24.56 -31.80
N PRO A 208 -9.53 -25.35 -32.55
CA PRO A 208 -10.47 -24.79 -33.52
C PRO A 208 -11.66 -24.08 -32.88
N SER A 209 -12.05 -24.41 -31.64
CA SER A 209 -13.21 -23.84 -30.97
C SER A 209 -12.95 -22.42 -30.44
N GLY A 210 -11.84 -22.23 -29.73
CA GLY A 210 -11.39 -20.94 -29.24
C GLY A 210 -10.54 -20.13 -30.24
N GLN A 211 -10.27 -20.68 -31.42
CA GLN A 211 -9.40 -20.13 -32.49
C GLN A 211 -8.06 -19.63 -31.96
N ARG A 212 -7.35 -20.48 -31.21
CA ARG A 212 -6.13 -20.10 -30.49
C ARG A 212 -5.15 -21.27 -30.31
N TRP A 213 -3.90 -20.94 -30.05
CA TRP A 213 -2.86 -21.90 -29.67
C TRP A 213 -2.92 -22.18 -28.17
N LEU A 214 -3.09 -23.46 -27.80
CA LEU A 214 -3.16 -23.94 -26.41
C LEU A 214 -2.08 -24.99 -26.14
N TRP A 215 -1.52 -24.92 -24.94
CA TRP A 215 -0.77 -26.01 -24.31
C TRP A 215 -1.72 -27.06 -23.71
N GLU A 216 -1.21 -28.25 -23.35
CA GLU A 216 -2.02 -29.34 -22.80
C GLU A 216 -2.70 -29.00 -21.45
N ASP A 217 -2.16 -28.03 -20.72
CA ASP A 217 -2.72 -27.48 -19.47
C ASP A 217 -3.80 -26.39 -19.71
N GLY A 218 -4.13 -26.11 -20.98
CA GLY A 218 -5.09 -25.08 -21.38
C GLY A 218 -4.53 -23.65 -21.36
N THR A 219 -3.24 -23.44 -21.03
CA THR A 219 -2.64 -22.11 -21.05
C THR A 219 -2.39 -21.61 -22.47
N LEU A 220 -2.44 -20.28 -22.64
CA LEU A 220 -2.16 -19.62 -23.92
C LEU A 220 -0.66 -19.62 -24.21
N LEU A 221 -0.32 -19.75 -25.48
CA LEU A 221 1.06 -19.52 -25.94
C LEU A 221 1.47 -18.05 -25.76
N SER A 222 2.50 -17.79 -24.94
CA SER A 222 3.04 -16.44 -24.79
C SER A 222 3.83 -16.01 -26.04
N PRO A 223 3.56 -14.84 -26.64
CA PRO A 223 4.35 -14.30 -27.75
C PRO A 223 5.83 -14.08 -27.41
N SER A 224 6.18 -13.88 -26.13
CA SER A 224 7.57 -13.67 -25.69
C SER A 224 8.49 -14.88 -25.85
N LEU A 225 7.93 -16.07 -26.10
CA LEU A 225 8.66 -17.31 -26.34
C LEU A 225 8.99 -17.54 -27.83
N LEU A 226 8.48 -16.67 -28.71
CA LEU A 226 8.55 -16.79 -30.16
C LEU A 226 9.40 -15.68 -30.76
N SER A 227 10.22 -16.04 -31.74
CA SER A 227 10.77 -15.08 -32.70
C SER A 227 9.68 -14.60 -33.68
N THR A 228 9.93 -13.46 -34.34
CA THR A 228 9.03 -12.88 -35.34
C THR A 228 8.59 -13.87 -36.42
N ASN A 229 9.49 -14.77 -36.84
CA ASN A 229 9.21 -15.78 -37.86
C ASN A 229 8.31 -16.91 -37.34
N GLU A 230 8.53 -17.38 -36.12
CA GLU A 230 7.68 -18.40 -35.48
C GLU A 230 6.26 -17.85 -35.26
N TYR A 231 6.15 -16.62 -34.75
CA TYR A 231 4.86 -15.94 -34.56
C TYR A 231 4.10 -15.75 -35.88
N ALA A 232 4.78 -15.30 -36.93
CA ALA A 232 4.18 -15.15 -38.26
C ALA A 232 3.72 -16.47 -38.89
N GLN A 233 4.42 -17.58 -38.62
CA GLN A 233 3.99 -18.92 -39.05
C GLN A 233 2.76 -19.38 -38.25
N MET A 234 2.81 -19.31 -36.93
CA MET A 234 1.73 -19.78 -36.05
C MET A 234 0.40 -19.05 -36.27
N ASN A 235 0.43 -17.76 -36.60
CA ASN A 235 -0.79 -17.01 -36.93
C ASN A 235 -1.45 -17.43 -38.26
N ARG A 236 -0.71 -18.09 -39.16
CA ARG A 236 -1.19 -18.51 -40.49
C ARG A 236 -1.50 -20.01 -40.56
N SER A 237 -0.95 -20.80 -39.65
CA SER A 237 -1.01 -22.26 -39.66
C SER A 237 -1.95 -22.79 -38.57
N ARG A 238 -2.62 -23.91 -38.85
CA ARG A 238 -3.38 -24.69 -37.86
C ARG A 238 -2.85 -26.12 -37.86
N GLY A 239 -2.79 -26.75 -36.70
CA GLY A 239 -2.24 -28.10 -36.54
C GLY A 239 -1.60 -28.27 -35.18
N CYS A 240 -0.53 -29.05 -35.14
CA CYS A 240 0.24 -29.34 -33.93
C CYS A 240 1.66 -28.80 -34.09
N ALA A 241 2.26 -28.34 -32.98
CA ALA A 241 3.57 -27.73 -33.00
C ALA A 241 4.68 -28.74 -32.67
N TYR A 242 5.79 -28.65 -33.39
CA TYR A 242 7.00 -29.43 -33.16
C TYR A 242 8.21 -28.52 -32.99
N PHE A 243 9.22 -29.00 -32.27
CA PHE A 243 10.48 -28.32 -32.04
C PHE A 243 11.59 -28.90 -32.90
N GLN A 244 12.42 -28.02 -33.46
CA GLN A 244 13.64 -28.38 -34.18
C GLN A 244 14.71 -27.30 -33.97
N LYS A 245 15.88 -27.68 -33.43
CA LYS A 245 17.09 -26.85 -33.30
C LYS A 245 16.91 -25.47 -32.62
N GLY A 246 15.95 -25.33 -31.71
CA GLY A 246 15.67 -24.05 -31.04
C GLY A 246 14.55 -23.22 -31.66
N SER A 247 13.86 -23.74 -32.67
CA SER A 247 12.69 -23.10 -33.29
C SER A 247 11.47 -24.02 -33.20
N ILE A 248 10.30 -23.41 -33.04
CA ILE A 248 9.00 -24.07 -33.02
C ILE A 248 8.35 -23.91 -34.40
N TYR A 249 7.83 -25.01 -34.92
CA TYR A 249 7.22 -25.11 -36.23
C TYR A 249 5.84 -25.77 -36.15
N VAL A 250 5.03 -25.64 -37.19
CA VAL A 250 3.70 -26.27 -37.28
C VAL A 250 3.65 -27.36 -38.34
N SER A 251 3.04 -28.50 -38.00
CA SER A 251 2.72 -29.58 -38.94
C SER A 251 1.31 -30.12 -38.72
N ARG A 252 0.85 -31.01 -39.62
CA ARG A 252 -0.40 -31.75 -39.44
C ARG A 252 -0.24 -32.70 -38.26
N CYS A 253 -1.20 -32.73 -37.34
CA CYS A 253 -1.17 -33.61 -36.15
C CYS A 253 -1.12 -35.11 -36.50
N SER A 254 -1.46 -35.48 -37.73
CA SER A 254 -1.38 -36.84 -38.29
C SER A 254 -0.01 -37.19 -38.90
N ALA A 255 0.95 -36.26 -38.93
CA ALA A 255 2.33 -36.57 -39.30
C ALA A 255 2.98 -37.41 -38.19
N GLU A 256 3.87 -38.32 -38.55
CA GLU A 256 4.64 -39.09 -37.58
C GLU A 256 5.99 -38.42 -37.34
N THR A 257 6.38 -38.31 -36.07
CA THR A 257 7.68 -37.79 -35.66
C THR A 257 7.97 -38.19 -34.21
N SER A 258 9.22 -38.08 -33.76
CA SER A 258 9.62 -38.20 -32.37
C SER A 258 8.90 -37.17 -31.48
N TRP A 259 8.97 -37.34 -30.17
CA TRP A 259 8.33 -36.44 -29.21
C TRP A 259 9.13 -36.30 -27.92
N ILE A 260 8.82 -35.27 -27.14
CA ILE A 260 9.41 -35.05 -25.82
C ILE A 260 8.29 -35.07 -24.80
N CYS A 261 8.41 -35.94 -23.79
CA CYS A 261 7.54 -35.92 -22.62
C CYS A 261 8.19 -35.12 -21.49
N GLU A 262 7.38 -34.45 -20.68
CA GLU A 262 7.79 -33.71 -19.50
C GLU A 262 6.95 -34.07 -18.28
N LYS A 263 7.59 -34.09 -17.10
CA LYS A 263 6.90 -34.09 -15.81
C LYS A 263 7.74 -33.40 -14.75
N THR A 264 7.10 -32.93 -13.69
CA THR A 264 7.77 -32.40 -12.50
C THR A 264 8.75 -33.43 -11.92
N ALA A 265 9.95 -32.97 -11.61
CA ALA A 265 10.94 -33.74 -10.88
C ALA A 265 10.48 -33.99 -9.43
N ALA A 266 10.91 -35.10 -8.83
CA ALA A 266 10.68 -35.33 -7.41
C ALA A 266 11.36 -34.23 -6.58
N SER A 267 10.75 -33.85 -5.46
CA SER A 267 11.33 -32.88 -4.54
C SER A 267 12.63 -33.46 -3.96
N VAL A 268 13.76 -32.79 -4.23
CA VAL A 268 15.02 -33.05 -3.51
C VAL A 268 14.83 -32.63 -2.07
N THR A 269 14.92 -33.59 -1.14
CA THR A 269 14.87 -33.32 0.30
C THR A 269 16.30 -33.14 0.86
N ILE A 270 16.45 -32.80 2.14
CA ILE A 270 17.79 -32.60 2.72
C ILE A 270 18.49 -33.96 2.87
N GLU A 271 17.72 -35.01 3.13
CA GLU A 271 18.15 -36.40 3.25
C GLU A 271 18.68 -37.00 1.92
N ASP A 272 18.39 -36.37 0.77
CA ASP A 272 18.96 -36.71 -0.54
C ASP A 272 20.35 -36.07 -0.78
N LEU A 273 20.75 -35.11 0.07
CA LEU A 273 22.01 -34.35 0.00
C LEU A 273 23.12 -34.93 0.90
N ASP A 274 22.78 -35.89 1.78
CA ASP A 274 23.70 -36.69 2.62
C ASP A 274 24.05 -38.05 1.95
#